data_AF-A0A1E2WHZ1-F1
#
_entry.id   AF-A0A1E2WHZ1-F1
#
_cell.length_a   1.000
_cell.length_b   1.000
_cell.length_c   1.000
_cell.angle_alpha   90.00
_cell.angle_beta   90.00
_cell.angle_gamma   90.00
#
_symmetry.space_group_name_H-M   'P 1'
#
loop_
_entity.id
_entity.type
_entity.pdbx_description
1 polymer ?
#
loop_
_entity_poly.entity_id
_entity_poly.type
_entity_poly.pdbx_seq_one_letter_code
_entity_poly.pdbx_strand_id
1 'polypeptide(L)'
;MGSLIGTLKKHARRIGISLEEYQSLVNSGQKWCYKCRQWKNKTNYSQDKSRWDALKAICKNCDYPKKDNSPSKPERIEKAKTGFAWCRGCKEWIQKVTNSKWRGACTSCLAREQKKIYHENEETRFKIVQRVRDRRKKIDPISLHLKNELMNISKGLCVYCCKSQATGLDHVIPVVKGGKSKKGNLVPCCRHCNSSKNHSNLNEWLAKNNIIPHEVFWILFTEEQTNE
;
A
#
# COMPACT_ATOMS: atom_id res chain seq x y z
N MET A 1 -44.60 9.53 -18.05
CA MET A 1 -43.69 10.47 -17.35
C MET A 1 -44.46 11.72 -17.00
N GLY A 2 -44.31 12.26 -15.78
CA GLY A 2 -45.00 13.49 -15.39
C GLY A 2 -44.39 14.72 -16.06
N SER A 3 -45.19 15.76 -16.31
CA SER A 3 -44.69 17.02 -16.87
C SER A 3 -43.68 17.69 -15.92
N LEU A 4 -42.71 18.42 -16.48
CA LEU A 4 -41.74 19.22 -15.70
C LEU A 4 -42.47 20.21 -14.78
N ILE A 5 -43.52 20.85 -15.29
CA ILE A 5 -44.39 21.76 -14.53
C ILE A 5 -45.05 21.04 -13.34
N GLY A 6 -45.56 19.82 -13.54
CA GLY A 6 -46.14 19.03 -12.46
C GLY A 6 -45.11 18.66 -11.39
N THR A 7 -43.86 18.41 -11.79
CA THR A 7 -42.75 18.14 -10.87
C THR A 7 -42.37 19.38 -10.05
N LEU A 8 -42.28 20.55 -10.69
CA LEU A 8 -42.01 21.83 -10.02
C LEU A 8 -43.11 22.20 -9.02
N LYS A 9 -44.39 22.07 -9.40
CA LYS A 9 -45.55 22.29 -8.50
C LYS A 9 -45.48 21.42 -7.25
N LYS A 10 -45.13 20.13 -7.39
CA LYS A 10 -44.95 19.22 -6.24
C LYS A 10 -43.83 19.68 -5.32
N HIS A 11 -42.72 20.18 -5.86
CA HIS A 11 -41.61 20.69 -5.07
C HIS A 11 -41.94 21.98 -4.32
N ALA A 12 -42.55 22.97 -4.99
CA ALA A 12 -42.99 24.23 -4.39
C ALA A 12 -43.96 23.99 -3.22
N ARG A 13 -45.00 23.16 -3.44
CA ARG A 13 -45.95 22.77 -2.39
C ARG A 13 -45.29 22.10 -1.20
N ARG A 14 -44.28 21.26 -1.44
CA ARG A 14 -43.59 20.50 -0.38
C ARG A 14 -42.76 21.37 0.55
N ILE A 15 -42.26 22.51 0.07
CA ILE A 15 -41.44 23.44 0.87
C ILE A 15 -42.24 24.65 1.36
N GLY A 16 -43.50 24.79 0.95
CA GLY A 16 -44.42 25.81 1.45
C GLY A 16 -44.30 27.17 0.75
N ILE A 17 -43.87 27.22 -0.51
CA ILE A 17 -43.78 28.47 -1.29
C ILE A 17 -44.60 28.41 -2.57
N SER A 18 -44.84 29.58 -3.20
CA SER A 18 -45.56 29.65 -4.47
C SER A 18 -44.77 29.01 -5.62
N LEU A 19 -45.45 28.65 -6.71
CA LEU A 19 -44.77 28.14 -7.90
C LEU A 19 -43.89 29.22 -8.54
N GLU A 20 -44.34 30.48 -8.58
CA GLU A 20 -43.55 31.58 -9.13
C GLU A 20 -42.26 31.80 -8.31
N GLU A 21 -42.37 31.80 -6.98
CA GLU A 21 -41.23 31.98 -6.08
C GLU A 21 -40.21 30.85 -6.24
N TYR A 22 -40.67 29.60 -6.33
CA TYR A 22 -39.80 28.45 -6.57
C TYR A 22 -39.05 28.56 -7.89
N GLN A 23 -39.73 28.96 -8.97
CA GLN A 23 -39.11 29.13 -10.28
C GLN A 23 -38.06 30.25 -10.26
N SER A 24 -38.37 31.38 -9.62
CA SER A 24 -37.43 32.50 -9.47
C SER A 24 -36.12 32.04 -8.82
N LEU A 25 -36.19 31.29 -7.72
CA LEU A 25 -35.01 30.79 -7.00
C LEU A 25 -34.22 29.73 -7.79
N VAL A 26 -34.91 28.86 -8.53
CA VAL A 26 -34.25 27.90 -9.41
C VAL A 26 -33.55 28.57 -10.58
N ASN A 27 -34.16 29.63 -11.13
CA ASN A 27 -33.61 30.44 -12.23
C ASN A 27 -32.42 31.26 -11.76
N SER A 28 -32.40 31.73 -10.51
CA SER A 28 -31.25 32.40 -9.89
C SER A 28 -30.11 31.44 -9.50
N GLY A 29 -30.14 30.20 -9.98
CA GLY A 29 -29.10 29.20 -9.74
C GLY A 29 -29.13 28.57 -8.35
N GLN A 30 -30.23 28.69 -7.60
CA GLN A 30 -30.39 28.03 -6.31
C GLN A 30 -31.13 26.70 -6.42
N LYS A 31 -30.99 25.87 -5.39
CA LYS A 31 -31.68 24.60 -5.20
C LYS A 31 -31.90 24.36 -3.72
N TRP A 32 -33.07 23.81 -3.39
CA TRP A 32 -33.46 23.49 -2.01
C TRP A 32 -32.81 22.20 -1.52
N CYS A 33 -32.20 22.24 -0.33
CA CYS A 33 -31.66 21.06 0.32
C CYS A 33 -32.72 20.45 1.26
N TYR A 34 -33.16 19.22 0.96
CA TYR A 34 -34.18 18.55 1.77
C TYR A 34 -33.72 18.08 3.16
N LYS A 35 -32.41 18.13 3.45
CA LYS A 35 -31.85 17.75 4.76
C LYS A 35 -31.70 18.96 5.69
N CYS A 36 -30.96 20.00 5.28
CA CYS A 36 -30.78 21.21 6.09
C CYS A 36 -31.87 22.27 5.91
N ARG A 37 -32.84 22.05 4.99
CA ARG A 37 -33.98 22.95 4.74
C ARG A 37 -33.55 24.40 4.44
N GLN A 38 -32.56 24.54 3.56
CA GLN A 38 -32.04 25.83 3.13
C GLN A 38 -31.86 25.84 1.61
N TRP A 39 -32.09 27.00 1.01
CA TRP A 39 -31.67 27.28 -0.36
C TRP A 39 -30.14 27.41 -0.42
N LYS A 40 -29.53 26.76 -1.42
CA LYS A 40 -28.09 26.80 -1.68
C LYS A 40 -27.85 26.91 -3.17
N ASN A 41 -26.73 27.50 -3.57
CA ASN A 41 -26.29 27.51 -4.96
C ASN A 41 -26.18 26.08 -5.52
N LYS A 42 -26.59 25.85 -6.78
CA LYS A 42 -26.52 24.54 -7.47
C LYS A 42 -25.11 23.92 -7.43
N THR A 43 -24.05 24.73 -7.40
CA THR A 43 -22.65 24.28 -7.25
C THR A 43 -22.37 23.53 -5.94
N ASN A 44 -23.20 23.74 -4.91
CA ASN A 44 -23.13 23.05 -3.61
C ASN A 44 -23.79 21.67 -3.61
N TYR A 45 -24.18 21.11 -4.77
CA TYR A 45 -24.76 19.78 -4.90
C TYR A 45 -23.87 18.87 -5.74
N SER A 46 -23.86 17.58 -5.41
CA SER A 46 -23.20 16.55 -6.23
C SER A 46 -24.10 16.15 -7.39
N GLN A 47 -23.51 15.70 -8.49
CA GLN A 47 -24.26 15.26 -9.67
C GLN A 47 -25.04 13.97 -9.39
N ASP A 48 -26.26 13.91 -9.92
CA ASP A 48 -27.12 12.73 -9.92
C ASP A 48 -27.96 12.76 -11.21
N LYS A 49 -27.43 12.11 -12.25
CA LYS A 49 -28.00 12.12 -13.60
C LYS A 49 -29.39 11.46 -13.68
N SER A 50 -29.81 10.73 -12.65
CA SER A 50 -31.13 10.11 -12.59
C SER A 50 -32.26 11.10 -12.30
N ARG A 51 -31.92 12.30 -11.83
CA ARG A 51 -32.89 13.35 -11.48
C ARG A 51 -33.04 14.37 -12.59
N TRP A 52 -34.22 14.99 -12.68
CA TRP A 52 -34.57 15.95 -13.73
C TRP A 52 -33.65 17.18 -13.81
N ASP A 53 -32.98 17.53 -12.72
CA ASP A 53 -32.03 18.64 -12.64
C ASP A 53 -30.57 18.19 -12.54
N ALA A 54 -30.30 16.90 -12.75
CA ALA A 54 -28.99 16.26 -12.69
C ALA A 54 -28.21 16.48 -11.38
N LEU A 55 -28.89 16.84 -10.28
CA LEU A 55 -28.28 17.17 -8.98
C LEU A 55 -28.98 16.45 -7.82
N LYS A 56 -28.19 15.93 -6.87
CA LYS A 56 -28.71 15.29 -5.65
C LYS A 56 -29.72 16.18 -4.89
N ALA A 57 -30.67 15.57 -4.19
CA ALA A 57 -31.68 16.30 -3.38
C ALA A 57 -31.10 16.96 -2.11
N ILE A 58 -29.87 16.64 -1.75
CA ILE A 58 -29.18 17.13 -0.55
C ILE A 58 -27.85 17.79 -0.94
N CYS A 59 -27.48 18.87 -0.24
CA CYS A 59 -26.23 19.58 -0.53
C CYS A 59 -25.02 18.74 -0.12
N LYS A 60 -23.83 19.02 -0.68
CA LYS A 60 -22.57 18.33 -0.41
C LYS A 60 -22.25 18.20 1.09
N ASN A 61 -22.58 19.23 1.88
CA ASN A 61 -22.38 19.23 3.33
C ASN A 61 -23.34 18.27 4.05
N CYS A 62 -24.56 18.11 3.53
CA CYS A 62 -25.58 17.22 4.06
C CYS A 62 -25.41 15.77 3.60
N ASP A 63 -24.92 15.59 2.37
CA ASP A 63 -24.63 14.31 1.71
C ASP A 63 -23.42 13.60 2.34
N TYR A 64 -22.51 14.36 2.94
CA TYR A 64 -21.33 13.84 3.61
C TYR A 64 -21.46 13.96 5.14
N PRO A 65 -22.08 12.99 5.84
CA PRO A 65 -22.06 12.98 7.30
C PRO A 65 -20.61 12.86 7.78
N LYS A 66 -20.13 13.84 8.56
CA LYS A 66 -18.82 13.76 9.22
C LYS A 66 -18.85 12.58 10.20
N LYS A 67 -18.07 11.53 9.96
CA LYS A 67 -17.98 10.34 10.84
C LYS A 67 -17.33 10.66 12.20
N ASP A 68 -16.56 11.74 12.26
CA ASP A 68 -15.81 12.22 13.41
C ASP A 68 -15.65 13.75 13.33
N ASN A 69 -14.96 14.34 14.30
CA ASN A 69 -14.61 15.77 14.29
C ASN A 69 -13.53 16.13 13.23
N SER A 70 -13.30 15.29 12.22
CA SER A 70 -12.33 15.60 11.18
C SER A 70 -12.76 16.83 10.37
N PRO A 71 -11.80 17.73 10.07
CA PRO A 71 -12.04 18.85 9.18
C PRO A 71 -12.27 18.36 7.75
N SER A 72 -13.17 19.03 7.07
CA SER A 72 -13.46 18.88 5.64
C SER A 72 -12.24 19.24 4.79
N LYS A 73 -12.26 18.86 3.51
CA LYS A 73 -11.20 19.19 2.56
C LYS A 73 -10.97 20.72 2.47
N PRO A 74 -12.00 21.58 2.36
CA PRO A 74 -11.82 23.03 2.40
C PRO A 74 -11.17 23.54 3.69
N GLU A 75 -11.64 23.09 4.86
CA GLU A 75 -11.08 23.47 6.17
C GLU A 75 -9.58 23.10 6.27
N ARG A 76 -9.19 21.94 5.72
CA ARG A 76 -7.78 21.50 5.63
C ARG A 76 -6.94 22.37 4.71
N ILE A 77 -7.49 22.82 3.58
CA ILE A 77 -6.79 23.69 2.65
C ILE A 77 -6.54 25.05 3.31
N GLU A 78 -7.54 25.61 3.99
CA GLU A 78 -7.41 26.91 4.65
C GLU A 78 -6.41 26.90 5.80
N LYS A 79 -6.52 25.93 6.72
CA LYS A 79 -5.54 25.75 7.81
C LYS A 79 -4.14 25.39 7.31
N ALA A 80 -4.02 24.78 6.13
CA ALA A 80 -2.72 24.50 5.53
C ALA A 80 -1.97 25.76 5.10
N LYS A 81 -2.68 26.84 4.76
CA LYS A 81 -2.08 28.16 4.45
C LYS A 81 -1.46 28.79 5.68
N THR A 82 -2.03 28.57 6.86
CA THR A 82 -1.52 29.09 8.14
C THR A 82 -0.45 28.18 8.78
N GLY A 83 0.10 27.23 8.03
CA GLY A 83 1.17 26.36 8.51
C GLY A 83 0.71 25.17 9.37
N PHE A 84 -0.58 24.90 9.46
CA PHE A 84 -1.12 23.76 10.20
C PHE A 84 -1.45 22.56 9.30
N ALA A 85 -1.53 21.38 9.90
CA ALA A 85 -1.99 20.16 9.26
C ALA A 85 -2.87 19.37 10.21
N TRP A 86 -3.91 18.70 9.68
CA TRP A 86 -4.71 17.79 10.50
C TRP A 86 -4.00 16.44 10.65
N CYS A 87 -3.90 15.94 11.88
CA CYS A 87 -3.44 14.60 12.19
C CYS A 87 -4.62 13.66 12.42
N ARG A 88 -4.78 12.60 11.60
CA ARG A 88 -5.83 11.58 11.79
C ARG A 88 -5.66 10.75 13.08
N GLY A 89 -4.43 10.68 13.60
CA GLY A 89 -4.11 9.90 14.80
C GLY A 89 -4.41 10.67 16.09
N CYS A 90 -3.97 11.93 16.18
CA CYS A 90 -4.27 12.81 17.32
C CYS A 90 -5.70 13.37 17.26
N LYS A 91 -6.29 13.45 16.06
CA LYS A 91 -7.55 14.17 15.79
C LYS A 91 -7.43 15.66 16.15
N GLU A 92 -6.30 16.28 15.79
CA GLU A 92 -6.00 17.68 16.09
C GLU A 92 -5.20 18.35 14.97
N TRP A 93 -5.17 19.69 14.98
CA TRP A 93 -4.32 20.52 14.12
C TRP A 93 -2.92 20.62 14.72
N ILE A 94 -1.90 20.24 13.95
CA ILE A 94 -0.48 20.30 14.33
C ILE A 94 0.27 21.31 13.45
N GLN A 95 1.31 21.94 13.98
CA GLN A 95 2.19 22.80 13.18
C GLN A 95 3.06 21.96 12.24
N LYS A 96 3.21 22.40 10.98
CA LYS A 96 3.99 21.70 9.95
C LYS A 96 5.50 21.71 10.20
N VAL A 97 6.00 22.63 11.03
CA VAL A 97 7.44 22.78 11.30
C VAL A 97 8.03 21.65 12.14
N THR A 98 7.23 20.92 12.93
CA THR A 98 7.75 19.90 13.88
C THR A 98 7.23 18.48 13.69
N ASN A 99 6.53 18.16 12.61
CA ASN A 99 6.18 16.76 12.30
C ASN A 99 5.96 16.57 10.80
N SER A 100 6.94 15.96 10.14
CA SER A 100 6.88 15.58 8.73
C SER A 100 5.63 14.73 8.47
N LYS A 101 4.62 15.35 7.87
CA LYS A 101 3.33 14.71 7.56
C LYS A 101 3.57 13.59 6.55
N TRP A 102 3.49 12.35 7.02
CA TRP A 102 3.37 11.17 6.16
C TRP A 102 1.96 10.56 6.32
N ARG A 103 1.27 10.32 5.21
CA ARG A 103 -0.05 9.63 5.19
C ARG A 103 -1.11 10.21 6.15
N GLY A 104 -1.09 11.53 6.36
CA GLY A 104 -2.11 12.25 7.15
C GLY A 104 -2.01 12.09 8.67
N ALA A 105 -0.86 11.67 9.20
CA ALA A 105 -0.61 11.59 10.64
C ALA A 105 0.75 12.25 11.00
N CYS A 106 0.91 12.63 12.27
CA CYS A 106 2.19 13.07 12.82
C CYS A 106 3.15 11.88 13.00
N THR A 107 4.44 12.16 13.15
CA THR A 107 5.50 11.16 13.33
C THR A 107 5.23 10.21 14.49
N SER A 108 4.79 10.72 15.64
CA SER A 108 4.50 9.89 16.82
C SER A 108 3.32 8.94 16.60
N CYS A 109 2.26 9.41 15.93
CA CYS A 109 1.13 8.56 15.57
C CYS A 109 1.51 7.48 14.56
N LEU A 110 2.34 7.81 13.57
CA LEU A 110 2.86 6.84 12.61
C LEU A 110 3.78 5.81 13.29
N ALA A 111 4.66 6.24 14.18
CA ALA A 111 5.55 5.35 14.93
C ALA A 111 4.74 4.35 15.77
N ARG A 112 3.68 4.80 16.44
CA ARG A 112 2.76 3.95 17.19
C ARG A 112 2.04 2.93 16.29
N GLU A 113 1.54 3.37 15.14
CA GLU A 113 0.91 2.49 14.14
C GLU A 113 1.90 1.45 13.61
N GLN A 114 3.13 1.85 13.31
CA GLN A 114 4.17 0.96 12.82
C GLN A 114 4.63 -0.05 13.88
N LYS A 115 4.74 0.38 15.14
CA LYS A 115 4.98 -0.52 16.28
C LYS A 115 3.87 -1.56 16.42
N LYS A 116 2.61 -1.14 16.32
CA LYS A 116 1.45 -2.04 16.34
C LYS A 116 1.55 -3.09 15.21
N ILE A 117 1.77 -2.65 13.97
CA ILE A 117 1.97 -3.54 12.81
C ILE A 117 3.12 -4.54 13.05
N TYR A 118 4.25 -4.08 13.60
CA TYR A 118 5.39 -4.93 13.89
C TYR A 118 5.07 -6.04 14.90
N HIS A 119 4.25 -5.76 15.92
CA HIS A 119 3.88 -6.75 16.93
C HIS A 119 2.75 -7.68 16.48
N GLU A 120 1.80 -7.19 15.69
CA GLU A 120 0.62 -7.96 15.27
C GLU A 120 0.84 -8.77 14.00
N ASN A 121 1.72 -8.32 13.10
CA ASN A 121 1.94 -8.96 11.80
C ASN A 121 3.29 -9.70 11.80
N GLU A 122 3.23 -11.02 12.03
CA GLU A 122 4.41 -11.88 12.08
C GLU A 122 5.21 -11.87 10.78
N GLU A 123 4.56 -11.84 9.62
CA GLU A 123 5.23 -11.79 8.33
C GLU A 123 6.05 -10.50 8.17
N THR A 124 5.48 -9.37 8.60
CA THR A 124 6.15 -8.06 8.57
C THR A 124 7.33 -8.04 9.51
N ARG A 125 7.15 -8.58 10.73
CA ARG A 125 8.23 -8.76 11.71
C ARG A 125 9.36 -9.60 11.13
N PHE A 126 9.04 -10.73 10.52
CA PHE A 126 10.02 -11.62 9.87
C PHE A 126 10.80 -10.88 8.77
N LYS A 127 10.11 -10.18 7.85
CA LYS A 127 10.75 -9.40 6.78
C LYS A 127 11.70 -8.32 7.33
N ILE A 128 11.31 -7.64 8.39
CA ILE A 128 12.14 -6.61 9.04
C ILE A 128 13.39 -7.24 9.66
N VAL A 129 13.23 -8.33 10.42
CA VAL A 129 14.34 -9.04 11.05
C VAL A 129 15.31 -9.60 10.01
N GLN A 130 14.81 -10.21 8.93
CA GLN A 130 15.65 -10.68 7.82
C GLN A 130 16.45 -9.54 7.19
N ARG A 131 15.78 -8.43 6.85
CA ARG A 131 16.48 -7.25 6.28
C ARG A 131 17.56 -6.69 7.20
N VAL A 132 17.32 -6.65 8.51
CA VAL A 132 18.34 -6.19 9.49
C VAL A 132 19.51 -7.17 9.54
N ARG A 133 19.24 -8.48 9.55
CA ARG A 133 20.25 -9.53 9.51
C ARG A 133 21.10 -9.44 8.23
N ASP A 134 20.46 -9.29 7.07
CA ASP A 134 21.14 -9.20 5.78
C ASP A 134 22.05 -7.97 5.72
N ARG A 135 21.55 -6.82 6.19
CA ARG A 135 22.37 -5.59 6.32
C ARG A 135 23.58 -5.79 7.23
N ARG A 136 23.40 -6.42 8.40
CA ARG A 136 24.52 -6.71 9.32
C ARG A 136 25.56 -7.62 8.67
N LYS A 137 25.11 -8.59 7.87
CA LYS A 137 25.98 -9.50 7.12
C LYS A 137 26.53 -8.90 5.82
N LYS A 138 26.19 -7.63 5.51
CA LYS A 138 26.53 -6.96 4.25
C LYS A 138 26.14 -7.80 3.01
N ILE A 139 25.02 -8.51 3.12
CA ILE A 139 24.46 -9.30 2.03
C ILE A 139 23.75 -8.32 1.10
N ASP A 140 24.16 -8.32 -0.17
CA ASP A 140 23.47 -7.51 -1.18
C ASP A 140 22.02 -7.98 -1.34
N PRO A 141 21.06 -7.04 -1.44
CA PRO A 141 19.66 -7.38 -1.54
C PRO A 141 19.38 -8.17 -2.82
N ILE A 142 18.79 -9.35 -2.67
CA ILE A 142 18.37 -10.19 -3.79
C ILE A 142 17.00 -9.70 -4.26
N SER A 143 16.89 -9.37 -5.55
CA SER A 143 15.61 -8.94 -6.12
C SER A 143 14.61 -10.10 -6.12
N LEU A 144 13.32 -9.80 -5.91
CA LEU A 144 12.27 -10.82 -5.97
C LEU A 144 12.21 -11.50 -7.34
N HIS A 145 12.49 -10.74 -8.40
CA HIS A 145 12.57 -11.26 -9.76
C HIS A 145 13.65 -12.33 -9.90
N LEU A 146 14.89 -12.03 -9.48
CA LEU A 146 16.00 -12.98 -9.52
C LEU A 146 15.70 -14.23 -8.68
N LYS A 147 15.12 -14.05 -7.48
CA LYS A 147 14.73 -15.19 -6.65
C LYS A 147 13.73 -16.09 -7.37
N ASN A 148 12.67 -15.52 -7.94
CA ASN A 148 11.65 -16.31 -8.63
C ASN A 148 12.18 -16.98 -9.90
N GLU A 149 13.03 -16.30 -10.67
CA GLU A 149 13.72 -16.85 -11.83
C GLU A 149 14.50 -18.13 -11.46
N LEU A 150 15.37 -18.05 -10.45
CA LEU A 150 16.17 -19.20 -10.00
C LEU A 150 15.28 -20.34 -9.48
N MET A 151 14.26 -20.03 -8.68
CA MET A 151 13.32 -21.03 -8.17
C MET A 151 12.59 -21.73 -9.32
N ASN A 152 12.18 -21.01 -10.36
CA ASN A 152 11.49 -21.57 -11.52
C ASN A 152 12.40 -22.48 -12.36
N ILE A 153 13.65 -22.10 -12.58
CA ILE A 153 14.63 -22.92 -13.32
C ILE A 153 14.82 -24.28 -12.64
N SER A 154 14.88 -24.31 -11.30
CA SER A 154 14.97 -25.54 -10.52
C SER A 154 13.64 -26.28 -10.32
N LYS A 155 12.52 -25.80 -10.90
CA LYS A 155 11.16 -26.29 -10.63
C LYS A 155 10.82 -26.34 -9.12
N GLY A 156 11.41 -25.43 -8.34
CA GLY A 156 11.25 -25.35 -6.89
C GLY A 156 11.93 -26.47 -6.10
N LEU A 157 12.85 -27.23 -6.70
CA LEU A 157 13.59 -28.30 -6.03
C LEU A 157 14.98 -27.85 -5.59
N CYS A 158 15.49 -28.46 -4.51
CA CYS A 158 16.87 -28.25 -4.07
C CYS A 158 17.84 -28.80 -5.11
N VAL A 159 18.72 -27.96 -5.65
CA VAL A 159 19.69 -28.37 -6.67
C VAL A 159 20.84 -29.24 -6.13
N TYR A 160 20.99 -29.32 -4.81
CA TYR A 160 21.98 -30.19 -4.18
C TYR A 160 21.46 -31.61 -4.00
N CYS A 161 20.42 -31.79 -3.18
CA CYS A 161 19.95 -33.13 -2.83
C CYS A 161 18.87 -33.68 -3.74
N CYS A 162 18.17 -32.84 -4.52
CA CYS A 162 17.02 -33.20 -5.36
C CYS A 162 15.83 -33.87 -4.62
N LYS A 163 15.92 -34.09 -3.31
CA LYS A 163 14.95 -34.85 -2.50
C LYS A 163 13.88 -33.97 -1.85
N SER A 164 14.07 -32.66 -1.84
CA SER A 164 13.23 -31.73 -1.08
C SER A 164 13.05 -30.41 -1.82
N GLN A 165 11.96 -29.72 -1.53
CA GLN A 165 11.69 -28.38 -2.06
C GLN A 165 12.79 -27.40 -1.64
N ALA A 166 13.15 -26.52 -2.57
CA ALA A 166 13.97 -25.36 -2.26
C ALA A 166 13.15 -24.40 -1.40
N THR A 167 13.70 -23.99 -0.26
CA THR A 167 13.07 -23.04 0.66
C THR A 167 13.73 -21.67 0.61
N GLY A 168 14.85 -21.56 -0.09
CA GLY A 168 15.62 -20.32 -0.23
C GLY A 168 16.73 -20.47 -1.27
N LEU A 169 17.61 -19.48 -1.29
CA LEU A 169 18.80 -19.48 -2.12
C LEU A 169 20.03 -19.70 -1.23
N ASP A 170 21.00 -20.48 -1.71
CA ASP A 170 22.35 -20.59 -1.15
C ASP A 170 23.32 -19.74 -1.96
N HIS A 171 24.31 -19.17 -1.27
CA HIS A 171 25.49 -18.59 -1.89
C HIS A 171 26.54 -19.69 -2.05
N VAL A 172 26.76 -20.16 -3.27
CA VAL A 172 27.68 -21.26 -3.57
C VAL A 172 29.07 -20.94 -2.99
N ILE A 173 29.60 -19.77 -3.32
CA ILE A 173 30.70 -19.12 -2.61
C ILE A 173 30.10 -18.34 -1.44
N PRO A 174 30.40 -18.70 -0.17
CA PRO A 174 29.83 -18.03 0.99
C PRO A 174 30.16 -16.54 1.03
N VAL A 175 29.22 -15.73 1.52
CA VAL A 175 29.40 -14.26 1.67
C VAL A 175 30.60 -13.92 2.54
N VAL A 176 30.85 -14.70 3.60
CA VAL A 176 32.02 -14.54 4.48
C VAL A 176 33.37 -14.79 3.78
N LYS A 177 33.35 -15.44 2.61
CA LYS A 177 34.51 -15.69 1.75
C LYS A 177 34.54 -14.76 0.52
N GLY A 178 33.72 -13.69 0.52
CA GLY A 178 33.67 -12.71 -0.56
C GLY A 178 32.61 -12.96 -1.64
N GLY A 179 31.82 -14.04 -1.52
CA GLY A 179 30.78 -14.35 -2.49
C GLY A 179 29.67 -13.29 -2.56
N LYS A 180 29.29 -12.92 -3.78
CA LYS A 180 28.29 -11.87 -4.07
C LYS A 180 26.88 -12.43 -4.19
N SER A 181 25.85 -11.62 -3.92
CA SER A 181 24.43 -12.02 -4.13
C SER A 181 23.96 -11.79 -5.57
N LYS A 182 24.60 -12.42 -6.54
CA LYS A 182 24.27 -12.30 -7.97
C LYS A 182 23.99 -13.65 -8.63
N LYS A 183 23.43 -13.62 -9.84
CA LYS A 183 23.35 -14.78 -10.73
C LYS A 183 24.76 -15.34 -10.94
N GLY A 184 24.90 -16.66 -11.07
CA GLY A 184 26.20 -17.33 -11.09
C GLY A 184 26.73 -17.73 -9.70
N ASN A 185 26.29 -17.09 -8.61
CA ASN A 185 26.65 -17.51 -7.23
C ASN A 185 25.44 -17.93 -6.36
N LEU A 186 24.22 -17.72 -6.85
CA LEU A 186 22.99 -18.03 -6.11
C LEU A 186 22.31 -19.27 -6.70
N VAL A 187 22.00 -20.26 -5.85
CA VAL A 187 21.31 -21.48 -6.27
C VAL A 187 20.15 -21.86 -5.35
N PRO A 188 19.02 -22.39 -5.88
CA PRO A 188 17.90 -22.86 -5.06
C PRO A 188 18.27 -24.07 -4.19
N CYS A 189 18.05 -23.97 -2.89
CA CYS A 189 18.39 -25.04 -1.95
C CYS A 189 17.35 -25.22 -0.84
N CYS A 190 17.29 -26.41 -0.27
CA CYS A 190 16.53 -26.66 0.94
C CYS A 190 17.31 -26.21 2.18
N ARG A 191 16.59 -25.94 3.27
CA ARG A 191 17.17 -25.54 4.57
C ARG A 191 18.22 -26.52 5.08
N HIS A 192 18.02 -27.83 4.90
CA HIS A 192 18.94 -28.86 5.38
C HIS A 192 20.30 -28.79 4.66
N CYS A 193 20.30 -28.75 3.33
CA CYS A 193 21.53 -28.64 2.54
C CYS A 193 22.25 -27.32 2.82
N ASN A 194 21.52 -26.20 2.83
CA ASN A 194 22.09 -24.88 3.12
C ASN A 194 22.78 -24.85 4.49
N SER A 195 22.11 -25.35 5.53
CA SER A 195 22.66 -25.39 6.89
C SER A 195 23.84 -26.36 7.02
N SER A 196 23.83 -27.48 6.29
CA SER A 196 24.94 -28.45 6.29
C SER A 196 26.17 -27.88 5.59
N LYS A 197 25.98 -27.18 4.45
CA LYS A 197 27.06 -26.52 3.70
C LYS A 197 27.68 -25.38 4.49
N ASN A 198 26.83 -24.49 5.03
CA ASN A 198 27.24 -23.33 5.81
C ASN A 198 28.36 -22.52 5.11
N HIS A 199 29.57 -22.47 5.69
CA HIS A 199 30.71 -21.73 5.14
C HIS A 199 31.77 -22.65 4.48
N SER A 200 31.46 -23.94 4.32
CA SER A 200 32.36 -24.93 3.72
C SER A 200 32.67 -24.59 2.27
N ASN A 201 33.81 -25.03 1.77
CA ASN A 201 34.04 -25.06 0.32
C ASN A 201 33.04 -26.05 -0.32
N LEU A 202 32.54 -25.72 -1.51
CA LEU A 202 31.54 -26.54 -2.20
C LEU A 202 32.04 -27.97 -2.41
N ASN A 203 33.22 -28.14 -3.01
CA ASN A 203 33.72 -29.45 -3.43
C ASN A 203 33.97 -30.37 -2.22
N GLU A 204 34.58 -29.83 -1.18
CA GLU A 204 34.79 -30.53 0.09
C GLU A 204 33.46 -30.98 0.72
N TRP A 205 32.46 -30.10 0.72
CA TRP A 205 31.17 -30.40 1.30
C TRP A 205 30.39 -31.45 0.49
N LEU A 206 30.40 -31.36 -0.84
CA LEU A 206 29.76 -32.34 -1.72
C LEU A 206 30.38 -33.73 -1.52
N ALA A 207 31.72 -33.81 -1.54
CA ALA A 207 32.44 -35.06 -1.34
C ALA A 207 32.17 -35.66 0.05
N LYS A 208 32.23 -34.84 1.11
CA LYS A 208 31.98 -35.30 2.48
C LYS A 208 30.57 -35.87 2.68
N ASN A 209 29.57 -35.35 1.99
CA ASN A 209 28.18 -35.74 2.16
C ASN A 209 27.67 -36.69 1.05
N ASN A 210 28.55 -37.12 0.13
CA ASN A 210 28.20 -37.92 -1.04
C ASN A 210 27.02 -37.33 -1.83
N ILE A 211 27.04 -36.01 -2.03
CA ILE A 211 26.00 -35.29 -2.76
C ILE A 211 26.43 -35.12 -4.21
N ILE A 212 25.58 -35.56 -5.13
CA ILE A 212 25.71 -35.30 -6.56
C ILE A 212 24.66 -34.23 -6.92
N PRO A 213 25.09 -32.98 -7.24
CA PRO A 213 24.16 -31.92 -7.61
C PRO A 213 23.35 -32.27 -8.87
N HIS A 214 22.16 -31.70 -8.96
CA HIS A 214 21.36 -31.71 -10.19
C HIS A 214 22.12 -31.03 -11.34
N GLU A 215 21.90 -31.44 -12.59
CA GLU A 215 22.48 -30.78 -13.78
C GLU A 215 22.22 -29.26 -13.81
N VAL A 216 21.04 -28.84 -13.32
CA VAL A 216 20.64 -27.43 -13.18
C VAL A 216 21.58 -26.64 -12.29
N PHE A 217 22.25 -27.26 -11.31
CA PHE A 217 23.26 -26.59 -10.50
C PHE A 217 24.35 -25.97 -11.38
N TRP A 218 24.86 -26.74 -12.35
CA TRP A 218 25.94 -26.31 -13.26
C TRP A 218 25.48 -25.28 -14.30
N ILE A 219 24.18 -25.19 -14.55
CA ILE A 219 23.58 -24.13 -15.38
C ILE A 219 23.51 -22.81 -14.60
N LEU A 220 23.22 -22.89 -13.29
CA LEU A 220 23.01 -21.72 -12.43
C LEU A 220 24.29 -21.16 -11.82
N PHE A 221 25.28 -22.01 -11.58
CA PHE A 221 26.57 -21.66 -11.00
C PHE A 221 27.63 -21.48 -12.10
N THR A 222 28.27 -20.32 -12.13
CA THR A 222 29.36 -20.02 -13.07
C THR A 222 30.47 -19.29 -12.31
N GLU A 223 31.68 -19.88 -12.26
CA GLU A 223 32.81 -19.28 -11.53
C GLU A 223 33.26 -17.94 -12.16
N GLU A 224 33.18 -17.81 -13.47
CA GLU A 224 33.56 -16.59 -14.20
C GLU A 224 32.71 -15.36 -13.83
N GLN A 225 31.42 -15.56 -13.51
CA GLN A 225 30.55 -14.46 -13.09
C GLN A 225 30.68 -14.11 -11.61
N THR A 226 31.63 -14.66 -10.86
CA THR A 226 31.79 -14.39 -9.42
C THR A 226 32.82 -13.30 -9.10
N ASN A 227 33.75 -13.01 -10.02
CA ASN A 227 34.90 -12.12 -9.81
C ASN A 227 34.79 -10.70 -10.38
N GLU A 228 33.72 -10.37 -11.10
CA GLU A 228 33.36 -8.98 -11.49
C GLU A 228 32.55 -8.23 -10.41
#